data_AF-A0A377A0K8-F1
#
_entry.id   AF-A0A377A0K8-F1
#
_cell.length_a   1.000
_cell.length_b   1.000
_cell.length_c   1.000
_cell.angle_alpha   90.00
_cell.angle_beta   90.00
_cell.angle_gamma   90.00
#
_symmetry.space_group_name_H-M   'P 1'
#
loop_
_entity.id
_entity.type
_entity.pdbx_description
1 polymer ?
#
loop_
_entity_poly.entity_id
_entity_poly.type
_entity_poly.pdbx_seq_one_letter_code
_entity_poly.pdbx_strand_id
1 'polypeptide(L)'
;MLDHPMVAADVQNPHQPKTATGVIVEALARRKAAGLPAFTVMSCDNMPENGHVMRDVVTSYAQAVDVKLAQWIEDNVTFPSTMVDRIVPAVTEDTLAKIEQLTGVRDPAGVACEPFRQWVIEDNFVAGRPEWGKSGSRTG
;
A
#
# COMPACT_ATOMS: atom_id res chain seq x y z
N MET A 1 -4.85 16.96 6.58
CA MET A 1 -5.41 16.36 7.82
C MET A 1 -4.30 16.05 8.83
N LEU A 2 -3.40 17.00 9.11
CA LEU A 2 -2.41 16.83 10.21
C LEU A 2 -3.06 16.94 11.59
N ASP A 3 -4.23 17.58 11.63
CA ASP A 3 -5.13 17.76 12.76
C ASP A 3 -5.96 16.51 13.09
N HIS A 4 -5.99 15.50 12.23
CA HIS A 4 -6.70 14.25 12.53
C HIS A 4 -6.05 13.56 13.75
N PRO A 5 -6.80 13.15 14.78
CA PRO A 5 -6.24 12.66 16.05
C PRO A 5 -5.22 11.53 15.91
N MET A 6 -5.45 10.58 14.99
CA MET A 6 -4.51 9.49 14.73
C MET A 6 -3.19 9.98 14.11
N VAL A 7 -3.25 10.97 13.22
CA VAL A 7 -2.06 11.53 12.57
C VAL A 7 -1.29 12.39 13.55
N ALA A 8 -1.97 13.25 14.31
CA ALA A 8 -1.36 14.04 15.36
C ALA A 8 -0.66 13.17 16.41
N ALA A 9 -1.29 12.07 16.84
CA ALA A 9 -0.68 11.11 17.77
C ALA A 9 0.59 10.47 17.20
N ASP A 10 0.56 10.06 15.93
CA ASP A 10 1.73 9.51 15.26
C ASP A 10 2.85 10.55 15.06
N VAL A 11 2.54 11.82 14.80
CA VAL A 11 3.54 12.89 14.72
C VAL A 11 4.20 13.14 16.07
N GLN A 12 3.46 13.02 17.17
CA GLN A 12 4.01 13.18 18.53
C GLN A 12 4.87 11.98 18.97
N ASN A 13 4.61 10.77 18.46
CA ASN A 13 5.40 9.58 18.76
C ASN A 13 5.76 8.80 17.47
N PRO A 14 6.61 9.37 16.60
CA PRO A 14 6.85 8.85 15.25
C PRO A 14 7.57 7.49 15.24
N HIS A 15 8.20 7.10 16.35
CA HIS A 15 8.89 5.81 16.47
C HIS A 15 7.97 4.65 16.89
N GLN A 16 6.71 4.95 17.26
CA GLN A 16 5.67 3.97 17.59
C GLN A 16 4.34 4.33 16.91
N PRO A 17 4.32 4.46 15.57
CA PRO A 17 3.14 4.92 14.84
C PRO A 17 2.06 3.84 14.78
N LYS A 18 0.81 4.27 14.59
CA LYS A 18 -0.37 3.40 14.43
C LYS A 18 -1.02 3.51 13.05
N THR A 19 -0.82 4.62 12.34
CA THR A 19 -1.33 4.81 10.98
C THR A 19 -0.41 4.12 9.97
N ALA A 20 -0.97 3.70 8.83
CA ALA A 20 -0.18 3.11 7.74
C ALA A 20 0.94 4.06 7.28
N THR A 21 0.64 5.35 7.09
CA THR A 21 1.62 6.37 6.72
C THR A 21 2.73 6.50 7.75
N GLY A 22 2.40 6.58 9.04
CA GLY A 22 3.39 6.67 10.10
C GLY A 22 4.32 5.46 10.12
N VAL A 23 3.76 4.24 9.99
CA VAL A 23 4.54 3.00 9.91
C VAL A 23 5.48 3.00 8.68
N ILE A 24 4.98 3.44 7.52
CA ILE A 24 5.79 3.53 6.29
C ILE A 24 6.95 4.50 6.48
N VAL A 25 6.70 5.70 7.01
CA VAL A 25 7.71 6.74 7.17
C VAL A 25 8.77 6.34 8.20
N GLU A 26 8.37 5.76 9.33
CA GLU A 26 9.32 5.23 10.32
C GLU A 26 10.15 4.08 9.74
N ALA A 27 9.56 3.18 8.94
CA ALA A 27 10.32 2.13 8.26
C ALA A 27 11.37 2.71 7.29
N LEU A 28 11.00 3.74 6.52
CA LEU A 28 11.92 4.46 5.63
C LEU A 28 13.02 5.18 6.42
N ALA A 29 12.70 5.80 7.54
CA ALA A 29 13.66 6.45 8.43
C ALA A 29 14.72 5.47 8.94
N ARG A 30 14.30 4.28 9.38
CA ARG A 30 15.21 3.22 9.83
C ARG A 30 16.11 2.72 8.70
N ARG A 31 15.56 2.54 7.49
CA ARG A 31 16.35 2.13 6.32
C ARG A 31 17.39 3.16 5.95
N LYS A 32 17.01 4.44 5.90
CA LYS A 32 17.92 5.56 5.68
C LYS A 32 19.06 5.57 6.72
N ALA A 33 18.73 5.43 8.00
CA ALA A 33 19.73 5.40 9.08
C ALA A 33 20.69 4.20 8.98
N ALA A 34 20.20 3.06 8.47
CA ALA A 34 21.00 1.86 8.24
C ALA A 34 21.73 1.82 6.89
N GLY A 35 21.61 2.86 6.05
CA GLY A 35 22.20 2.89 4.70
C GLY A 35 21.58 1.88 3.73
N LEU A 36 20.33 1.46 3.96
CA LEU A 36 19.59 0.54 3.10
C LEU A 36 18.84 1.31 2.01
N PRO A 37 18.67 0.72 0.80
CA PRO A 37 17.91 1.36 -0.27
C PRO A 37 16.44 1.54 0.13
N ALA A 38 15.76 2.53 -0.44
CA ALA A 38 14.31 2.69 -0.25
C ALA A 38 13.50 1.53 -0.85
N PHE A 39 12.19 1.54 -0.60
CA PHE A 39 11.22 0.67 -1.27
C PHE A 39 10.13 1.52 -1.92
N THR A 40 9.52 1.01 -2.99
CA THR A 40 8.35 1.61 -3.62
C THR A 40 7.12 1.44 -2.75
N VAL A 41 6.29 2.50 -2.67
CA VAL A 41 4.99 2.46 -1.99
C VAL A 41 3.89 2.48 -3.04
N MET A 42 3.31 1.32 -3.34
CA MET A 42 2.29 1.18 -4.37
C MET A 42 0.91 1.05 -3.72
N SER A 43 0.06 2.07 -3.89
CA SER A 43 -1.34 1.97 -3.47
C SER A 43 -2.13 1.07 -4.43
N CYS A 44 -3.05 0.30 -3.87
CA CYS A 44 -4.04 -0.51 -4.59
C CYS A 44 -5.46 -0.15 -4.14
N ASP A 45 -5.64 1.03 -3.54
CA ASP A 45 -6.95 1.53 -3.18
C ASP A 45 -7.66 2.11 -4.41
N ASN A 46 -8.99 2.04 -4.41
CA ASN A 46 -9.82 2.54 -5.50
C ASN A 46 -10.00 4.06 -5.42
N MET A 47 -8.93 4.79 -5.76
CA MET A 47 -8.91 6.25 -5.85
C MET A 47 -8.24 6.69 -7.16
N PRO A 48 -8.71 7.79 -7.78
CA PRO A 48 -7.99 8.41 -8.88
C PRO A 48 -6.58 8.79 -8.44
N GLU A 49 -5.57 8.52 -9.28
CA GLU A 49 -4.16 8.87 -9.02
C GLU A 49 -3.69 8.45 -7.61
N ASN A 50 -4.07 7.24 -7.18
CA ASN A 50 -3.79 6.73 -5.84
C ASN A 50 -2.30 6.77 -5.44
N GLY A 51 -1.38 6.69 -6.40
CA GLY A 51 0.05 6.90 -6.17
C GLY A 51 0.37 8.33 -5.77
N HIS A 52 -0.21 9.34 -6.43
CA HIS A 52 -0.05 10.75 -6.06
C HIS A 52 -0.64 11.05 -4.68
N VAL A 53 -1.83 10.52 -4.38
CA VAL A 53 -2.43 10.65 -3.04
C VAL A 53 -1.52 10.06 -1.97
N MET A 54 -0.95 8.87 -2.23
CA MET A 54 -0.02 8.22 -1.31
C MET A 54 1.26 9.02 -1.10
N ARG A 55 1.86 9.54 -2.18
CA ARG A 55 3.02 10.44 -2.13
C ARG A 55 2.73 11.65 -1.26
N ASP A 56 1.63 12.35 -1.53
CA ASP A 56 1.32 13.62 -0.86
C ASP A 56 1.10 13.41 0.65
N VAL A 57 0.42 12.32 1.03
CA VAL A 57 0.21 11.98 2.45
C VAL A 57 1.53 11.59 3.14
N VAL A 58 2.38 10.80 2.49
CA VAL A 58 3.69 10.39 3.02
C VAL A 58 4.62 11.59 3.14
N THR A 59 4.76 12.40 2.09
CA THR A 59 5.62 13.57 2.09
C THR A 59 5.14 14.60 3.11
N SER A 60 3.83 14.86 3.21
CA SER A 60 3.27 15.77 4.23
C SER A 60 3.53 15.28 5.66
N TYR A 61 3.34 13.98 5.93
CA TYR A 61 3.62 13.42 7.25
C TYR A 61 5.13 13.45 7.56
N ALA A 62 5.97 13.07 6.61
CA ALA A 62 7.42 13.10 6.78
C ALA A 62 7.93 14.53 7.02
N GLN A 63 7.39 15.54 6.33
CA GLN A 63 7.73 16.95 6.56
C GLN A 63 7.38 17.41 7.97
N ALA A 64 6.27 16.94 8.52
CA ALA A 64 5.86 17.24 9.90
C ALA A 64 6.76 16.59 10.96
N VAL A 65 7.45 15.49 10.61
CA VAL A 65 8.35 14.76 11.52
C VAL A 65 9.80 15.21 11.37
N ASP A 66 10.35 15.18 10.15
CA ASP A 66 11.72 15.58 9.82
C ASP A 66 11.84 15.94 8.33
N VAL A 67 12.13 17.21 8.05
CA VAL A 67 12.30 17.73 6.68
C VAL A 67 13.43 17.03 5.90
N LYS A 68 14.49 16.56 6.57
CA LYS A 68 15.59 15.83 5.90
C LYS A 68 15.16 14.41 5.52
N LEU A 69 14.28 13.80 6.32
CA LEU A 69 13.66 12.53 5.97
C LEU A 69 12.71 12.71 4.79
N ALA A 70 11.89 13.75 4.80
CA ALA A 70 10.98 14.06 3.70
C ALA A 70 11.73 14.22 2.37
N GLN A 71 12.82 15.00 2.36
CA GLN A 71 13.63 15.15 1.15
C GLN A 71 14.23 13.82 0.68
N TRP A 72 14.75 13.02 1.61
CA TRP A 72 15.29 11.71 1.26
C TRP A 72 14.21 10.77 0.69
N ILE A 73 12.98 10.83 1.22
CA ILE A 73 11.85 10.07 0.68
C ILE A 73 11.54 10.53 -0.75
N GLU A 74 11.44 11.83 -0.99
CA GLU A 74 11.18 12.39 -2.33
C GLU A 74 12.25 11.95 -3.35
N ASP A 75 13.52 11.91 -2.92
CA ASP A 75 14.64 11.56 -3.80
C ASP A 75 14.78 10.05 -4.05
N ASN A 76 14.24 9.19 -3.18
CA ASN A 76 14.56 7.75 -3.18
C ASN A 76 13.35 6.82 -3.29
N VAL A 77 12.12 7.29 -3.05
CA VAL A 77 10.90 6.47 -3.04
C VAL A 77 10.07 6.79 -4.28
N THR A 78 9.51 5.76 -4.93
CA THR A 78 8.47 5.94 -5.96
C THR A 78 7.09 5.56 -5.45
N PHE A 79 6.08 6.19 -6.04
CA PHE A 79 4.67 6.03 -5.70
C PHE A 79 3.84 5.77 -6.97
N PRO A 80 3.99 4.60 -7.62
CA PRO A 80 3.27 4.30 -8.85
C PRO A 80 1.77 4.25 -8.60
N SER A 81 1.00 4.85 -9.50
CA SER A 81 -0.45 4.72 -9.48
C SER A 81 -0.90 3.37 -10.05
N THR A 82 -2.04 2.88 -9.57
CA THR A 82 -2.68 1.67 -10.07
C THR A 82 -4.16 1.87 -10.32
N MET A 83 -4.71 1.09 -11.25
CA MET A 83 -6.15 0.83 -11.34
C MET A 83 -6.38 -0.65 -11.05
N VAL A 84 -7.11 -0.94 -9.99
CA VAL A 84 -7.50 -2.29 -9.58
C VAL A 84 -8.99 -2.51 -9.81
N ASP A 85 -9.35 -3.65 -10.38
CA ASP A 85 -10.76 -4.01 -10.57
C ASP A 85 -10.97 -5.50 -10.34
N ARG A 86 -11.77 -5.78 -9.30
CA ARG A 86 -12.33 -7.09 -8.97
C ARG A 86 -13.36 -6.93 -7.86
N ILE A 87 -14.59 -7.39 -8.10
CA ILE A 87 -15.60 -7.46 -7.06
C ILE A 87 -15.28 -8.60 -6.10
N VAL A 88 -15.08 -8.24 -4.83
CA VAL A 88 -14.86 -9.17 -3.71
C VAL A 88 -15.85 -8.82 -2.60
N PRO A 89 -17.00 -9.51 -2.52
CA PRO A 89 -17.95 -9.31 -1.44
C PRO A 89 -17.33 -9.64 -0.08
N ALA A 90 -17.83 -9.01 0.99
CA ALA A 90 -17.45 -9.37 2.34
C ALA A 90 -17.75 -10.87 2.60
N VAL A 91 -16.81 -11.55 3.25
CA VAL A 91 -16.95 -12.96 3.59
C VAL A 91 -18.03 -13.12 4.66
N THR A 92 -18.95 -14.05 4.42
CA THR A 92 -19.99 -14.46 5.36
C THR A 92 -19.84 -15.95 5.65
N GLU A 93 -20.57 -16.45 6.65
CA GLU A 93 -20.58 -17.88 6.96
C GLU A 93 -21.06 -18.73 5.76
N ASP A 94 -22.04 -18.23 5.01
CA ASP A 94 -22.52 -18.87 3.78
C ASP A 94 -21.42 -18.93 2.70
N THR A 95 -20.60 -17.87 2.58
CA THR A 95 -19.45 -17.85 1.67
C THR A 95 -18.46 -18.95 2.04
N LEU A 96 -18.12 -19.09 3.32
CA LEU A 96 -17.18 -20.12 3.80
C LEU A 96 -17.72 -21.54 3.62
N ALA A 97 -19.02 -21.75 3.93
CA ALA A 97 -19.68 -23.03 3.71
C ALA A 97 -19.70 -23.40 2.22
N LYS A 98 -19.91 -22.43 1.32
CA LYS A 98 -19.85 -22.64 -0.12
C LYS A 98 -18.45 -22.97 -0.61
N ILE A 99 -17.42 -22.33 -0.07
CA ILE A 99 -16.02 -22.67 -0.37
C ILE A 99 -15.73 -24.11 0.05
N GLU A 100 -16.08 -24.49 1.28
CA GLU A 100 -15.90 -25.84 1.80
C GLU A 100 -16.63 -26.88 0.95
N GLN A 101 -17.86 -26.60 0.52
CA GLN A 101 -18.62 -27.48 -0.37
C GLN A 101 -17.91 -27.71 -1.72
N LEU A 102 -17.26 -26.68 -2.27
CA LEU A 102 -16.59 -26.74 -3.57
C LEU A 102 -15.20 -27.35 -3.51
N THR A 103 -14.46 -27.11 -2.43
CA THR A 103 -13.04 -27.52 -2.29
C THR A 103 -12.86 -28.77 -1.43
N GLY A 104 -13.87 -29.12 -0.61
CA GLY A 104 -13.77 -30.15 0.43
C GLY A 104 -13.00 -29.70 1.68
N VAL A 105 -12.63 -28.41 1.79
CA VAL A 105 -11.77 -27.88 2.86
C VAL A 105 -12.41 -26.65 3.50
N ARG A 106 -12.57 -26.69 4.83
CA ARG A 106 -12.94 -25.51 5.61
C ARG A 106 -11.74 -24.58 5.76
N ASP A 107 -11.75 -23.46 5.03
CA ASP A 107 -10.73 -22.42 5.10
C ASP A 107 -11.30 -21.13 5.72
N PRO A 108 -10.94 -20.78 6.97
CA PRO A 108 -11.41 -19.53 7.61
C PRO A 108 -10.85 -18.26 6.97
N ALA A 109 -9.83 -18.35 6.10
CA ALA A 109 -9.29 -17.25 5.32
C ALA A 109 -9.78 -17.24 3.86
N GLY A 110 -10.70 -18.15 3.51
CA GLY A 110 -11.23 -18.28 2.16
C GLY A 110 -12.02 -17.05 1.71
N VAL A 111 -11.78 -16.61 0.47
CA VAL A 111 -12.50 -15.50 -0.15
C VAL A 111 -13.19 -15.94 -1.44
N ALA A 112 -14.43 -15.49 -1.64
CA ALA A 112 -15.14 -15.65 -2.91
C ALA A 112 -15.12 -14.33 -3.67
N CYS A 113 -14.97 -14.41 -4.99
CA CYS A 113 -14.86 -13.26 -5.85
C CYS A 113 -15.34 -13.61 -7.26
N GLU A 114 -15.62 -12.60 -8.06
CA GLU A 114 -15.98 -12.80 -9.45
C GLU A 114 -14.78 -13.32 -10.28
N PRO A 115 -15.04 -13.90 -11.47
CA PRO A 115 -13.97 -14.37 -12.35
C PRO A 115 -13.20 -13.25 -13.04
N PHE A 116 -13.82 -12.08 -13.25
CA PHE A 116 -13.16 -10.92 -13.83
C PHE A 116 -12.08 -10.38 -12.90
N ARG A 117 -10.97 -9.92 -13.48
CA ARG A 117 -9.89 -9.24 -12.77
C ARG A 117 -9.13 -8.35 -13.74
N GLN A 118 -8.83 -7.12 -13.31
CA GLN A 118 -7.99 -6.21 -14.05
C GLN A 118 -7.05 -5.47 -13.10
N TRP A 119 -5.81 -5.29 -13.55
CA TRP A 119 -4.83 -4.49 -12.84
C TRP A 119 -3.95 -3.76 -13.84
N VAL A 120 -3.99 -2.43 -13.77
CA VAL A 120 -3.09 -1.54 -14.52
C VAL A 120 -2.14 -0.90 -13.53
N ILE A 121 -0.86 -0.90 -13.84
CA ILE A 121 0.22 -0.50 -12.93
C ILE A 121 1.15 0.45 -13.68
N GLU A 122 1.41 1.63 -13.12
CA GLU A 122 2.49 2.49 -13.56
C GLU A 122 3.85 1.82 -13.34
N ASP A 123 4.69 1.73 -14.37
CA ASP A 123 5.98 1.04 -14.30
C ASP A 123 7.10 1.90 -13.67
N ASN A 124 6.96 2.19 -12.37
CA ASN A 124 7.86 3.10 -11.66
C ASN A 124 8.27 2.55 -10.28
N PHE A 125 9.32 1.71 -10.26
CA PHE A 125 9.77 0.99 -9.06
C PHE A 125 11.27 1.18 -8.78
N VAL A 126 11.62 1.58 -7.56
CA VAL A 126 13.03 1.88 -7.17
C VAL A 126 13.86 0.66 -6.79
N ALA A 127 13.21 -0.47 -6.48
CA ALA A 127 13.85 -1.68 -5.97
C ALA A 127 13.43 -2.94 -6.74
N GLY A 128 13.12 -2.79 -8.03
CA GLY A 128 12.60 -3.85 -8.88
C GLY A 128 11.13 -4.20 -8.59
N ARG A 129 10.59 -5.11 -9.40
CA ARG A 129 9.22 -5.62 -9.26
C ARG A 129 9.07 -6.98 -9.93
N PRO A 130 8.03 -7.76 -9.59
CA PRO A 130 7.64 -8.93 -10.37
C PRO A 130 7.29 -8.61 -11.82
N GLU A 131 7.40 -9.63 -12.69
CA GLU A 131 6.96 -9.58 -14.08
C GLU A 131 5.44 -9.75 -14.20
N TRP A 132 4.64 -8.88 -13.57
CA TRP A 132 3.17 -9.00 -13.53
C TRP A 132 2.49 -9.04 -14.90
N GLY A 133 3.15 -8.53 -15.95
CA GLY A 133 2.70 -8.67 -17.34
C GLY A 133 2.48 -10.13 -17.75
N LYS A 134 3.26 -11.08 -17.22
CA LYS A 134 3.09 -12.52 -17.47
C LYS A 134 1.82 -13.10 -16.82
N SER A 135 1.24 -12.40 -15.84
CA SER A 135 0.04 -12.81 -15.10
C SER A 135 -1.24 -12.06 -15.52
N GLY A 136 -1.14 -11.23 -16.57
CA GLY A 136 -2.25 -10.49 -17.16
C GLY A 136 -2.43 -9.06 -16.67
N SER A 137 -1.52 -8.54 -15.84
CA SER A 137 -1.51 -7.10 -15.53
C SER A 137 -1.00 -6.29 -16.73
N ARG A 138 -1.46 -5.05 -16.87
CA ARG A 138 -0.89 -4.11 -17.85
C ARG A 138 0.06 -3.16 -17.13
N THR A 139 1.31 -3.13 -17.57
CA THR A 139 2.34 -2.21 -17.08
C THR A 139 2.59 -1.15 -18.13
N GLY A 140 2.58 0.13 -17.75
CA GLY A 140 2.77 1.25 -18.67
C GLY A 140 3.25 2.51 -17.98
#